data_AF-A0A6I3SRM5-F1
#
_entry.id   AF-A0A6I3SRM5-F1
#
_cell.length_a   1.000
_cell.length_b   1.000
_cell.length_c   1.000
_cell.angle_alpha   90.00
_cell.angle_beta   90.00
_cell.angle_gamma   90.00
#
_symmetry.space_group_name_H-M   'P 1'
#
loop_
_entity.id
_entity.type
_entity.pdbx_description
1 polymer ?
#
loop_
_entity_poly.entity_id
_entity_poly.type
_entity_poly.pdbx_seq_one_letter_code
_entity_poly.pdbx_strand_id
1 'polypeptide(L)'
;MTYPSRLSLSVLSLCTVTLGLSGCGMMRNPHDPARQKQTVSVINAMTWNNPLSGKRDGVRTSWPLAQLANHEEIFPLAQIRHCPGVAATCAWGVLSTSRTITRYDYVPGGISVDLGLVVDVHRRQQDRRRNFHTSMAIPADVAALSYQKKGKEAVALPYGKVYHVEMEYGIRYDICAQRLDAAGRALDKCDIPYI
;
A
#
# COMPACT_ATOMS: atom_id res chain seq x y z
N MET A 1 41.15 -47.34 73.45
CA MET A 1 42.01 -47.00 72.29
C MET A 1 41.12 -46.80 71.08
N THR A 2 41.33 -45.69 70.35
CA THR A 2 40.85 -45.32 69.00
C THR A 2 39.34 -45.06 68.73
N TYR A 3 39.02 -43.76 68.53
CA TYR A 3 37.90 -43.15 67.74
C TYR A 3 38.04 -43.49 66.22
N PRO A 4 37.15 -43.09 65.24
CA PRO A 4 36.05 -42.10 65.23
C PRO A 4 34.75 -42.41 64.40
N SER A 5 33.77 -41.53 64.64
CA SER A 5 32.81 -40.83 63.76
C SER A 5 32.71 -41.17 62.26
N ARG A 6 31.46 -41.33 61.76
CA ARG A 6 31.10 -41.12 60.34
C ARG A 6 29.99 -40.05 60.23
N LEU A 7 30.35 -38.88 59.72
CA LEU A 7 29.42 -37.86 59.21
C LEU A 7 28.91 -38.31 57.83
N SER A 8 27.59 -38.32 57.66
CA SER A 8 26.93 -38.52 56.37
C SER A 8 26.84 -37.15 55.67
N LEU A 9 27.53 -37.00 54.52
CA LEU A 9 27.51 -35.79 53.72
C LEU A 9 26.38 -35.90 52.68
N SER A 10 25.33 -35.11 52.84
CA SER A 10 24.27 -34.94 51.83
C SER A 10 24.78 -34.07 50.69
N VAL A 11 24.92 -34.64 49.49
CA VAL A 11 25.22 -33.89 48.26
C VAL A 11 23.91 -33.36 47.68
N LEU A 12 23.60 -32.09 47.93
CA LEU A 12 22.54 -31.35 47.25
C LEU A 12 23.08 -30.86 45.89
N SER A 13 22.66 -31.55 44.83
CA SER A 13 22.92 -31.16 43.45
C SER A 13 22.07 -29.94 43.08
N LEU A 14 22.69 -28.76 43.06
CA LEU A 14 22.08 -27.52 42.58
C LEU A 14 22.08 -27.52 41.05
N CYS A 15 21.00 -28.03 40.44
CA CYS A 15 20.68 -27.79 39.04
C CYS A 15 20.45 -26.28 38.84
N THR A 16 21.48 -25.60 38.35
CA THR A 16 21.41 -24.19 37.98
C THR A 16 20.73 -24.12 36.62
N VAL A 17 19.43 -23.86 36.60
CA VAL A 17 18.66 -23.63 35.36
C VAL A 17 19.09 -22.27 34.81
N THR A 18 20.02 -22.28 33.85
CA THR A 18 20.32 -21.11 33.02
C THR A 18 19.11 -20.85 32.13
N LEU A 19 18.24 -19.94 32.56
CA LEU A 19 17.22 -19.32 31.72
C LEU A 19 17.94 -18.52 30.61
N GLY A 20 18.16 -19.17 29.47
CA GLY A 20 18.58 -18.52 28.24
C GLY A 20 17.50 -17.52 27.83
N LEU A 21 17.78 -16.23 28.02
CA LEU A 21 17.03 -15.14 27.44
C LEU A 21 17.17 -15.21 25.91
N SER A 22 16.19 -15.82 25.25
CA SER A 22 15.98 -15.76 23.80
C SER A 22 15.58 -14.34 23.38
N GLY A 23 16.51 -13.39 23.52
CA GLY A 23 16.32 -11.98 23.19
C GLY A 23 16.40 -11.71 21.69
N CYS A 24 15.25 -11.50 21.06
CA CYS A 24 15.01 -10.50 20.00
C CYS A 24 15.99 -10.43 18.82
N GLY A 25 16.14 -11.51 18.06
CA GLY A 25 16.75 -11.46 16.73
C GLY A 25 15.76 -11.12 15.61
N MET A 26 15.04 -9.98 15.64
CA MET A 26 14.06 -9.66 14.57
C MET A 26 13.98 -8.19 14.15
N MET A 27 15.10 -7.46 14.11
CA MET A 27 15.18 -6.25 13.29
C MET A 27 16.41 -6.35 12.40
N ARG A 28 16.27 -7.00 11.24
CA ARG A 28 17.40 -7.23 10.32
C ARG A 28 17.81 -5.97 9.56
N ASN A 29 16.87 -5.06 9.31
CA ASN A 29 17.14 -3.83 8.59
C ASN A 29 17.47 -2.68 9.59
N PRO A 30 18.59 -1.95 9.43
CA PRO A 30 18.94 -0.81 10.29
C PRO A 30 17.96 0.37 10.17
N HIS A 31 17.22 0.46 9.07
CA HIS A 31 16.24 1.51 8.79
C HIS A 31 14.80 1.14 9.19
N ASP A 32 14.59 -0.03 9.79
CA ASP A 32 13.27 -0.47 10.26
C ASP A 32 12.73 0.46 11.38
N PRO A 33 11.58 1.14 11.16
CA PRO A 33 10.97 2.02 12.15
C PRO A 33 10.53 1.30 13.45
N ALA A 34 10.39 -0.03 13.44
CA ALA A 34 10.13 -0.80 14.66
C ALA A 34 11.21 -0.59 15.73
N ARG A 35 12.45 -0.24 15.34
CA ARG A 35 13.55 0.12 16.26
C ARG A 35 13.21 1.32 17.14
N GLN A 36 12.33 2.18 16.66
CA GLN A 36 11.85 3.37 17.35
C GLN A 36 10.41 3.22 17.85
N LYS A 37 9.88 1.99 17.92
CA LYS A 37 8.48 1.68 18.25
C LYS A 37 7.48 2.38 17.32
N GLN A 38 7.84 2.50 16.04
CA GLN A 38 7.00 3.08 15.00
C GLN A 38 6.53 2.00 14.03
N THR A 39 5.45 2.28 13.31
CA THR A 39 4.99 1.46 12.18
C THR A 39 4.89 2.33 10.92
N VAL A 40 4.74 1.70 9.75
CA VAL A 40 4.56 2.41 8.48
C VAL A 40 3.24 2.01 7.86
N SER A 41 2.49 3.01 7.40
CA SER A 41 1.35 2.87 6.52
C SER A 41 1.66 3.48 5.16
N VAL A 42 1.12 2.89 4.11
CA VAL A 42 1.14 3.46 2.77
C VAL A 42 -0.24 4.01 2.49
N ILE A 43 -0.29 5.30 2.21
CA ILE A 43 -1.49 5.99 1.76
C ILE A 43 -1.41 6.08 0.24
N ASN A 44 -2.48 5.71 -0.45
CA ASN A 44 -2.57 5.93 -1.89
C ASN A 44 -3.93 6.43 -2.31
N ALA A 45 -3.98 7.06 -3.48
CA ALA A 45 -5.22 7.48 -4.11
C ALA A 45 -5.20 7.21 -5.62
N MET A 46 -6.30 6.70 -6.15
CA MET A 46 -6.58 6.68 -7.58
C MET A 46 -7.68 7.71 -7.85
N THR A 47 -7.40 8.67 -8.73
CA THR A 47 -8.29 9.80 -8.99
C THR A 47 -8.49 10.04 -10.48
N TRP A 48 -9.64 10.64 -10.81
CA TRP A 48 -10.05 11.01 -12.17
C TRP A 48 -10.91 12.27 -12.12
N ASN A 49 -11.19 12.86 -13.28
CA ASN A 49 -12.13 13.96 -13.39
C ASN A 49 -13.56 13.41 -13.49
N ASN A 50 -14.44 13.81 -12.57
CA ASN A 50 -15.84 13.41 -12.60
C ASN A 50 -16.54 14.03 -13.82
N PRO A 51 -17.19 13.22 -14.67
CA PRO A 51 -17.73 13.71 -15.93
C PRO A 51 -18.98 14.60 -15.78
N LEU A 52 -19.63 14.58 -14.60
CA LEU A 52 -20.83 15.36 -14.30
C LEU A 52 -20.49 16.69 -13.60
N SER A 53 -19.61 16.65 -12.60
CA SER A 53 -19.27 17.82 -11.80
C SER A 53 -18.03 18.58 -12.28
N GLY A 54 -17.19 17.94 -13.10
CA GLY A 54 -15.87 18.47 -13.49
C GLY A 54 -14.85 18.51 -12.36
N LYS A 55 -15.22 18.12 -11.13
CA LYS A 55 -14.33 18.07 -9.97
C LYS A 55 -13.53 16.76 -9.97
N ARG A 56 -12.43 16.75 -9.20
CA ARG A 56 -11.67 15.54 -8.93
C ARG A 56 -12.52 14.57 -8.10
N ASP A 57 -12.52 13.31 -8.50
CA ASP A 57 -13.19 12.20 -7.84
C ASP A 57 -12.22 11.01 -7.81
N GLY A 58 -12.51 9.97 -7.04
CA GLY A 58 -11.55 8.92 -6.77
C GLY A 58 -11.70 8.21 -5.44
N VAL A 59 -10.73 7.35 -5.16
CA VAL A 59 -10.67 6.58 -3.92
C VAL A 59 -9.30 6.75 -3.28
N ARG A 60 -9.29 7.04 -1.99
CA ARG A 60 -8.08 7.12 -1.15
C ARG A 60 -8.13 6.01 -0.09
N THR A 61 -7.07 5.24 0.01
CA THR A 61 -6.94 4.14 0.98
C THR A 61 -5.63 4.24 1.75
N SER A 62 -5.57 3.51 2.86
CA SER A 62 -4.38 3.42 3.71
C SER A 62 -4.20 1.97 4.14
N TRP A 63 -2.99 1.45 3.96
CA TRP A 63 -2.64 0.07 4.24
C TRP A 63 -1.41 -0.01 5.14
N PRO A 64 -1.42 -0.83 6.21
CA PRO A 64 -0.19 -1.12 6.94
C PRO A 64 0.85 -1.76 6.00
N LEU A 65 2.09 -1.25 6.00
CA LEU A 65 3.14 -1.72 5.08
C LEU A 65 3.38 -3.23 5.17
N ALA A 66 3.29 -3.78 6.39
CA ALA A 66 3.45 -5.21 6.64
C ALA A 66 2.42 -6.09 5.89
N GLN A 67 1.28 -5.54 5.50
CA GLN A 67 0.21 -6.23 4.76
C GLN A 67 0.31 -6.05 3.24
N LEU A 68 1.29 -5.28 2.75
CA LEU A 68 1.36 -4.88 1.33
C LEU A 68 2.17 -5.82 0.45
N ALA A 69 3.00 -6.70 1.02
CA ALA A 69 3.74 -7.66 0.22
C ALA A 69 2.78 -8.63 -0.50
N ASN A 70 2.85 -8.65 -1.83
CA ASN A 70 1.95 -9.38 -2.72
C ASN A 70 0.47 -8.97 -2.62
N HIS A 71 0.22 -7.73 -2.21
CA HIS A 71 -1.14 -7.20 -2.10
C HIS A 71 -1.58 -6.56 -3.43
N GLU A 72 -2.76 -6.97 -3.92
CA GLU A 72 -3.46 -6.28 -5.01
C GLU A 72 -4.63 -5.47 -4.45
N GLU A 73 -4.71 -4.20 -4.87
CA GLU A 73 -5.85 -3.34 -4.65
C GLU A 73 -6.51 -3.05 -6.01
N ILE A 74 -7.80 -3.39 -6.12
CA ILE A 74 -8.63 -3.08 -7.28
C ILE A 74 -9.50 -1.88 -6.91
N PHE A 75 -9.38 -0.80 -7.67
CA PHE A 75 -10.18 0.40 -7.45
C PHE A 75 -11.56 0.25 -8.09
N PRO A 76 -12.59 0.97 -7.62
CA PRO A 76 -13.91 0.92 -8.24
C PRO A 76 -13.86 1.32 -9.71
N LEU A 77 -14.74 0.70 -10.50
CA LEU A 77 -14.98 1.16 -11.87
C LEU A 77 -15.50 2.60 -11.84
N ALA A 78 -15.10 3.41 -12.81
CA ALA A 78 -15.56 4.79 -12.92
C ALA A 78 -15.86 5.17 -14.37
N GLN A 79 -16.81 6.05 -14.60
CA GLN A 79 -17.00 6.67 -15.91
C GLN A 79 -16.12 7.91 -16.01
N ILE A 80 -15.42 8.05 -17.13
CA ILE A 80 -14.59 9.22 -17.44
C ILE A 80 -15.01 9.79 -18.79
N ARG A 81 -14.81 11.10 -18.95
CA ARG A 81 -15.16 11.86 -20.15
C ARG A 81 -13.97 12.72 -20.56
N HIS A 82 -13.70 12.76 -21.86
CA HIS A 82 -12.71 13.64 -22.44
C HIS A 82 -13.26 14.35 -23.68
N CYS A 83 -13.03 15.65 -23.78
CA CYS A 83 -13.49 16.50 -24.88
C CYS A 83 -12.24 17.17 -25.47
N PRO A 84 -11.82 16.82 -26.71
CA PRO A 84 -10.63 17.42 -27.32
C PRO A 84 -10.94 18.84 -27.79
N GLY A 85 -10.93 19.80 -26.87
CA GLY A 85 -11.27 21.20 -27.11
C GLY A 85 -12.74 21.54 -26.83
N VAL A 86 -13.05 22.85 -26.84
CA VAL A 86 -14.35 23.41 -26.38
C VAL A 86 -15.50 23.11 -27.32
N ALA A 87 -15.22 22.90 -28.62
CA ALA A 87 -16.23 22.65 -29.66
C ALA A 87 -16.34 21.19 -30.12
N ALA A 88 -15.53 20.28 -29.57
CA ALA A 88 -15.49 18.89 -30.01
C ALA A 88 -16.49 18.01 -29.25
N THR A 89 -17.05 17.02 -29.94
CA THR A 89 -17.86 15.97 -29.32
C THR A 89 -17.01 15.20 -28.32
N CYS A 90 -17.52 15.06 -27.10
CA CYS A 90 -16.82 14.34 -26.04
C CYS A 90 -16.92 12.84 -26.24
N ALA A 91 -15.86 12.13 -25.90
CA ALA A 91 -15.83 10.68 -25.81
C ALA A 91 -15.86 10.25 -24.33
N TRP A 92 -16.42 9.07 -24.10
CA TRP A 92 -16.64 8.49 -22.77
C TRP A 92 -15.96 7.14 -22.65
N GLY A 93 -15.49 6.82 -21.46
CA GLY A 93 -14.88 5.52 -21.17
C GLY A 93 -15.25 5.04 -19.78
N VAL A 94 -15.13 3.74 -19.59
CA VAL A 94 -15.16 3.13 -18.28
C VAL A 94 -13.72 2.79 -17.89
N LEU A 95 -13.29 3.39 -16.79
CA LEU A 95 -12.00 3.17 -16.14
C LEU A 95 -12.06 1.90 -15.29
N SER A 96 -11.08 1.04 -15.46
CA SER A 96 -10.74 -0.10 -14.60
C SER A 96 -9.27 0.04 -14.20
N THR A 97 -8.98 -0.03 -12.91
CA THR A 97 -7.59 0.10 -12.43
C THR A 97 -7.29 -0.82 -11.28
N SER A 98 -6.05 -1.29 -11.21
CA SER A 98 -5.53 -1.98 -10.05
C SER A 98 -4.08 -1.60 -9.77
N ARG A 99 -3.69 -1.78 -8.51
CA ARG A 99 -2.34 -1.61 -8.01
C ARG A 99 -1.87 -2.87 -7.33
N THR A 100 -0.66 -3.29 -7.63
CA THR A 100 0.03 -4.35 -6.92
C THR A 100 1.28 -3.81 -6.22
N ILE A 101 1.56 -4.29 -5.01
CA ILE A 101 2.88 -4.19 -4.41
C ILE A 101 3.39 -5.61 -4.19
N THR A 102 4.51 -5.97 -4.82
CA THR A 102 5.06 -7.33 -4.71
C THR A 102 6.05 -7.46 -3.56
N ARG A 103 6.91 -6.46 -3.39
CA ARG A 103 7.90 -6.39 -2.30
C ARG A 103 8.04 -4.98 -1.78
N TYR A 104 8.56 -4.88 -0.56
CA TYR A 104 9.04 -3.63 0.02
C TYR A 104 10.33 -3.87 0.79
N ASP A 105 11.10 -2.80 1.00
CA ASP A 105 12.24 -2.77 1.90
C ASP A 105 12.32 -1.42 2.62
N TYR A 106 12.93 -1.39 3.81
CA TYR A 106 13.25 -0.15 4.50
C TYR A 106 14.56 0.41 3.97
N VAL A 107 14.56 1.69 3.60
CA VAL A 107 15.75 2.40 3.09
C VAL A 107 15.98 3.65 3.94
N PRO A 108 17.17 4.29 3.87
CA PRO A 108 17.41 5.52 4.62
C PRO A 108 16.30 6.56 4.38
N GLY A 109 15.57 6.92 5.44
CA GLY A 109 14.53 7.96 5.40
C GLY A 109 13.22 7.58 4.68
N GLY A 110 12.99 6.31 4.36
CA GLY A 110 11.79 5.90 3.64
C GLY A 110 11.63 4.40 3.44
N ILE A 111 10.86 4.05 2.43
CA ILE A 111 10.70 2.67 1.95
C ILE A 111 10.97 2.60 0.46
N SER A 112 11.41 1.45 -0.02
CA SER A 112 11.36 1.12 -1.45
C SER A 112 10.21 0.12 -1.65
N VAL A 113 9.40 0.29 -2.68
CA VAL A 113 8.35 -0.67 -3.03
C VAL A 113 8.42 -1.02 -4.52
N ASP A 114 8.13 -2.27 -4.86
CA ASP A 114 7.88 -2.66 -6.25
C ASP A 114 6.41 -2.40 -6.56
N LEU A 115 6.14 -1.29 -7.23
CA LEU A 115 4.82 -0.82 -7.61
C LEU A 115 4.45 -1.34 -9.00
N GLY A 116 3.38 -2.12 -9.07
CA GLY A 116 2.70 -2.44 -10.32
C GLY A 116 1.41 -1.66 -10.46
N LEU A 117 1.17 -1.07 -11.63
CA LEU A 117 -0.07 -0.37 -11.97
C LEU A 117 -0.65 -0.91 -13.27
N VAL A 118 -1.95 -1.17 -13.25
CA VAL A 118 -2.75 -1.52 -14.43
C VAL A 118 -3.88 -0.53 -14.55
N VAL A 119 -3.99 0.11 -15.70
CA VAL A 119 -5.05 1.05 -16.05
C VAL A 119 -5.60 0.69 -17.41
N ASP A 120 -6.91 0.54 -17.49
CA ASP A 120 -7.63 0.24 -18.71
C ASP A 120 -8.87 1.11 -18.81
N VAL A 121 -9.04 1.76 -19.95
CA VAL A 121 -10.21 2.56 -20.29
C VAL A 121 -10.78 1.95 -21.55
N HIS A 122 -12.03 1.52 -21.44
CA HIS A 122 -12.73 0.94 -22.57
C HIS A 122 -14.22 1.29 -22.53
N ARG A 123 -14.93 1.03 -23.62
CA ARG A 123 -16.39 1.20 -23.70
C ARG A 123 -17.14 0.43 -22.60
N ARG A 124 -16.63 -0.72 -22.18
CA ARG A 124 -17.25 -1.60 -21.19
C ARG A 124 -16.16 -2.18 -20.30
N GLN A 125 -16.38 -2.13 -18.99
CA GLN A 125 -15.56 -2.82 -18.01
C GLN A 125 -16.44 -3.67 -17.10
N GLN A 126 -15.82 -4.68 -16.52
CA GLN A 126 -16.44 -5.52 -15.54
C GLN A 126 -15.44 -5.93 -14.48
N ASP A 127 -15.86 -5.85 -13.22
CA ASP A 127 -15.15 -6.40 -12.07
C ASP A 127 -15.98 -7.58 -11.55
N ARG A 128 -15.40 -8.79 -11.60
CA ARG A 128 -15.99 -10.03 -11.09
C ARG A 128 -15.14 -10.57 -9.95
N ARG A 129 -15.47 -10.19 -8.73
CA ARG A 129 -14.89 -10.74 -7.49
C ARG A 129 -15.90 -11.62 -6.78
N ARG A 130 -15.40 -12.52 -5.92
CA ARG A 130 -16.20 -13.56 -5.22
C ARG A 130 -17.49 -13.02 -4.58
N ASN A 131 -17.43 -11.81 -4.01
CA ASN A 131 -18.56 -11.18 -3.31
C ASN A 131 -18.93 -9.80 -3.90
N PHE A 132 -18.39 -9.44 -5.06
CA PHE A 132 -18.61 -8.13 -5.66
C PHE A 132 -18.58 -8.23 -7.17
N HIS A 133 -19.71 -7.93 -7.79
CA HIS A 133 -19.85 -7.93 -9.25
C HIS A 133 -20.36 -6.58 -9.68
N THR A 134 -19.55 -5.83 -10.41
CA THR A 134 -19.97 -4.57 -11.01
C THR A 134 -19.60 -4.56 -12.49
N SER A 135 -20.44 -3.93 -13.29
CA SER A 135 -20.19 -3.71 -14.70
C SER A 135 -20.72 -2.35 -15.09
N MET A 136 -19.97 -1.65 -15.94
CA MET A 136 -20.40 -0.40 -16.53
C MET A 136 -20.12 -0.45 -18.03
N ALA A 137 -20.97 0.24 -18.80
CA ALA A 137 -20.82 0.35 -20.24
C ALA A 137 -21.27 1.74 -20.71
N ILE A 138 -20.60 2.24 -21.75
CA ILE A 138 -20.97 3.44 -22.49
C ILE A 138 -21.88 3.05 -23.67
N PRO A 139 -23.05 3.69 -23.84
CA PRO A 139 -23.98 3.43 -24.95
C PRO A 139 -23.31 3.50 -26.33
N ALA A 140 -23.71 2.62 -27.25
CA ALA A 140 -23.04 2.41 -28.54
C ALA A 140 -23.01 3.65 -29.46
N ASP A 141 -24.03 4.51 -29.34
CA ASP A 141 -24.22 5.78 -30.02
C ASP A 141 -23.31 6.91 -29.50
N VAL A 142 -22.64 6.70 -28.36
CA VAL A 142 -21.68 7.65 -27.78
C VAL A 142 -20.25 7.24 -28.16
N ALA A 143 -19.43 8.23 -28.55
CA ALA A 143 -18.01 8.03 -28.85
C ALA A 143 -17.28 7.44 -27.62
N ALA A 144 -16.45 6.43 -27.84
CA ALA A 144 -15.76 5.72 -26.76
C ALA A 144 -14.28 6.09 -26.66
N LEU A 145 -13.81 6.28 -25.43
CA LEU A 145 -12.39 6.37 -25.11
C LEU A 145 -11.77 4.97 -25.11
N SER A 146 -10.50 4.92 -25.50
CA SER A 146 -9.64 3.76 -25.33
C SER A 146 -8.29 4.22 -24.80
N TYR A 147 -7.79 3.55 -23.77
CA TYR A 147 -6.46 3.77 -23.22
C TYR A 147 -6.06 2.57 -22.37
N GLN A 148 -4.80 2.15 -22.49
CA GLN A 148 -4.26 1.10 -21.64
C GLN A 148 -2.85 1.47 -21.20
N LYS A 149 -2.58 1.28 -19.91
CA LYS A 149 -1.24 1.38 -19.33
C LYS A 149 -1.02 0.22 -18.37
N LYS A 150 0.11 -0.46 -18.53
CA LYS A 150 0.56 -1.50 -17.61
C LYS A 150 2.04 -1.28 -17.34
N GLY A 151 2.39 -1.10 -16.07
CA GLY A 151 3.76 -0.82 -15.67
C GLY A 151 4.11 -1.51 -14.36
N LYS A 152 5.41 -1.80 -14.21
CA LYS A 152 6.02 -2.21 -12.95
C LYS A 152 7.31 -1.42 -12.77
N GLU A 153 7.47 -0.81 -11.60
CA GLU A 153 8.67 -0.04 -11.26
C GLU A 153 9.00 -0.15 -9.78
N ALA A 154 10.28 -0.09 -9.45
CA ALA A 154 10.73 0.06 -8.08
C ALA A 154 10.74 1.56 -7.75
N VAL A 155 9.97 1.97 -6.75
CA VAL A 155 9.86 3.37 -6.33
C VAL A 155 10.36 3.54 -4.91
N ALA A 156 11.27 4.49 -4.72
CA ALA A 156 11.68 4.94 -3.41
C ALA A 156 10.70 6.01 -2.92
N LEU A 157 10.10 5.78 -1.76
CA LEU A 157 9.13 6.64 -1.11
C LEU A 157 9.74 7.19 0.19
N PRO A 158 10.35 8.38 0.15
CA PRO A 158 10.70 9.10 1.37
C PRO A 158 9.44 9.32 2.22
N TYR A 159 9.59 9.24 3.54
CA TYR A 159 8.44 9.43 4.42
C TYR A 159 7.82 10.83 4.27
N GLY A 160 6.49 10.88 4.16
CA GLY A 160 5.71 12.10 3.97
C GLY A 160 5.83 12.74 2.58
N LYS A 161 6.50 12.09 1.62
CA LYS A 161 6.59 12.57 0.24
C LYS A 161 5.65 11.78 -0.66
N VAL A 162 4.85 12.51 -1.43
CA VAL A 162 3.92 11.92 -2.38
C VAL A 162 4.64 11.68 -3.70
N TYR A 163 4.55 10.45 -4.19
CA TYR A 163 4.94 10.06 -5.54
C TYR A 163 3.70 10.08 -6.42
N HIS A 164 3.84 10.66 -7.62
CA HIS A 164 2.74 10.94 -8.53
C HIS A 164 2.94 10.20 -9.85
N VAL A 165 1.88 9.53 -10.31
CA VAL A 165 1.82 8.91 -11.64
C VAL A 165 0.64 9.51 -12.39
N GLU A 166 0.94 10.38 -13.33
CA GLU A 166 -0.05 10.96 -14.24
C GLU A 166 -0.27 10.07 -15.47
N MET A 167 -1.52 10.05 -15.93
CA MET A 167 -2.00 9.20 -17.01
C MET A 167 -2.99 9.98 -17.88
N GLU A 168 -3.38 9.38 -19.00
CA GLU A 168 -4.32 10.01 -19.94
C GLU A 168 -5.67 10.34 -19.30
N TYR A 169 -6.38 11.26 -19.93
CA TYR A 169 -7.74 11.67 -19.55
C TYR A 169 -7.88 12.17 -18.10
N GLY A 170 -6.78 12.69 -17.52
CA GLY A 170 -6.77 13.22 -16.17
C GLY A 170 -6.80 12.16 -15.07
N ILE A 171 -6.51 10.90 -15.40
CA ILE A 171 -6.36 9.82 -14.42
C ILE A 171 -5.01 10.03 -13.69
N ARG A 172 -5.01 9.88 -12.37
CA ARG A 172 -3.81 10.07 -11.54
C ARG A 172 -3.76 9.08 -10.39
N TYR A 173 -2.59 8.49 -10.19
CA TYR A 173 -2.29 7.66 -9.03
C TYR A 173 -1.26 8.34 -8.13
N ASP A 174 -1.57 8.45 -6.84
CA ASP A 174 -0.71 9.02 -5.82
C ASP A 174 -0.38 7.97 -4.75
N ILE A 175 0.85 7.96 -4.26
CA ILE A 175 1.30 7.05 -3.19
C ILE A 175 2.28 7.76 -2.26
N CYS A 176 2.18 7.51 -0.96
CA CYS A 176 3.02 8.10 0.06
C CYS A 176 3.21 7.14 1.24
N ALA A 177 4.42 7.09 1.79
CA ALA A 177 4.73 6.35 3.01
C ALA A 177 4.61 7.27 4.23
N GLN A 178 3.88 6.84 5.26
CA GLN A 178 3.66 7.59 6.50
C GLN A 178 4.09 6.74 7.69
N ARG A 179 4.95 7.27 8.56
CA ARG A 179 5.21 6.63 9.85
C ARG A 179 4.13 6.98 10.86
N LEU A 180 3.86 6.01 11.72
CA LEU A 180 2.97 6.14 12.87
C LEU A 180 3.78 5.88 14.14
N ASP A 181 3.51 6.63 15.20
CA ASP A 181 4.05 6.36 16.53
C ASP A 181 3.40 5.12 17.18
N ALA A 182 3.85 4.76 18.38
CA ALA A 182 3.30 3.62 19.13
C ALA A 182 1.80 3.78 19.49
N ALA A 183 1.26 5.01 19.47
CA ALA A 183 -0.14 5.30 19.69
C ALA A 183 -0.96 5.35 18.38
N GLY A 184 -0.33 5.05 17.24
CA GLY A 184 -0.97 5.09 15.92
C GLY A 184 -1.12 6.49 15.34
N ARG A 185 -0.46 7.50 15.90
CA ARG A 185 -0.52 8.88 15.40
C ARG A 185 0.50 9.10 14.31
N ALA A 186 0.09 9.82 13.27
CA ALA A 186 0.96 10.16 12.15
C ALA A 186 2.14 11.05 12.59
N LEU A 187 3.34 10.62 12.24
CA LEU A 187 4.59 11.39 12.41
C LEU A 187 4.95 12.18 11.15
N ASP A 188 4.51 11.68 9.99
CA ASP A 188 4.71 12.33 8.70
C ASP A 188 3.36 12.72 8.10
N LYS A 189 3.35 13.76 7.26
CA LYS A 189 2.15 14.19 6.55
C LYS A 189 2.22 13.72 5.09
N CYS A 190 1.22 12.99 4.64
CA CYS A 190 1.03 12.67 3.23
C CYS A 190 -0.02 13.62 2.64
N ASP A 191 0.42 14.59 1.86
CA ASP A 191 -0.43 15.61 1.21
C ASP A 191 -1.19 15.05 -0.01
N ILE A 192 -1.88 13.92 0.19
CA ILE A 192 -2.86 13.35 -0.75
C ILE A 192 -4.24 13.82 -0.28
N PRO A 193 -4.93 14.70 -1.04
CA PRO A 193 -6.22 15.26 -0.65
C PRO A 193 -7.25 14.18 -0.34
N TYR A 194 -8.14 14.50 0.60
CA TYR A 194 -9.40 13.77 0.72
C TYR A 194 -10.29 14.13 -0.47
N ILE A 195 -10.99 13.12 -0.99
CA ILE A 195 -11.81 13.19 -2.19
C ILE A 195 -13.27 13.25 -1.77
#